data_AF-A0A6H1ZR81-F1
#
_entry.id   AF-A0A6H1ZR81-F1
#
_cell.length_a   1.000
_cell.length_b   1.000
_cell.length_c   1.000
_cell.angle_alpha   90.00
_cell.angle_beta   90.00
_cell.angle_gamma   90.00
#
_symmetry.space_group_name_H-M   'P 1'
#
loop_
_entity.id
_entity.type
_entity.pdbx_description
1 polymer ?
#
loop_
_entity_poly.entity_id
_entity_poly.type
_entity_poly.pdbx_seq_one_letter_code
_entity_poly.pdbx_strand_id
1 'polypeptide(L)'
;MKKKTKEEVALEIQKEHPHTWIILKKMCKEVGCDIATIDFSSDTWYWTHSYTQSVEDGLLKWVADYLYKNKDARKELAGFNSTYFTKRRCKDTAKAFIFNYGFKVEEDE
;
A
#
# COMPACT_ATOMS: atom_id res chain seq x y z
N MET A 1 3.07 13.85 25.82
CA MET A 1 2.24 13.01 24.92
C MET A 1 2.85 11.62 24.91
N LYS A 2 2.08 10.55 25.19
CA LYS A 2 2.59 9.17 25.02
C LYS A 2 2.66 8.86 23.53
N LYS A 3 3.79 8.33 23.05
CA LYS A 3 3.88 7.78 21.69
C LYS A 3 3.09 6.47 21.64
N LYS A 4 2.31 6.28 20.59
CA LYS A 4 1.58 5.02 20.32
C LYS A 4 2.59 3.90 20.07
N THR A 5 2.27 2.67 20.46
CA THR A 5 3.09 1.50 20.13
C THR A 5 2.89 1.08 18.66
N LYS A 6 3.78 0.23 18.14
CA LYS A 6 3.66 -0.30 16.77
C LYS A 6 2.34 -1.06 16.56
N GLU A 7 1.87 -1.78 17.57
CA GLU A 7 0.60 -2.53 17.54
C GLU A 7 -0.60 -1.59 17.53
N GLU A 8 -0.55 -0.50 18.29
CA GLU A 8 -1.61 0.51 18.32
C GLU A 8 -1.74 1.21 16.96
N VAL A 9 -0.61 1.58 16.34
CA VAL A 9 -0.58 2.21 15.01
C VAL A 9 -1.09 1.24 13.94
N ALA A 10 -0.63 -0.02 13.95
CA ALA A 10 -1.12 -1.03 13.00
C ALA A 10 -2.64 -1.27 13.12
N LEU A 11 -3.15 -1.32 14.36
CA LEU A 11 -4.59 -1.50 14.61
C LEU A 11 -5.42 -0.29 14.15
N GLU A 12 -4.90 0.92 14.32
CA GLU A 12 -5.52 2.16 13.84
C GLU A 12 -5.59 2.17 12.30
N ILE A 13 -4.47 1.91 11.62
CA ILE A 13 -4.44 1.81 10.15
C ILE A 13 -5.44 0.75 9.67
N GLN A 14 -5.47 -0.43 10.30
CA GLN A 14 -6.40 -1.50 9.93
C GLN A 14 -7.88 -1.07 10.08
N LYS A 15 -8.21 -0.29 11.10
CA LYS A 15 -9.58 0.14 11.40
C LYS A 15 -10.03 1.33 10.56
N GLU A 16 -9.16 2.33 10.41
CA GLU A 16 -9.49 3.60 9.77
C GLU A 16 -9.23 3.59 8.25
N HIS A 17 -8.27 2.77 7.81
CA HIS A 17 -7.84 2.65 6.41
C HIS A 17 -7.80 1.18 5.95
N PRO A 18 -8.95 0.47 5.93
CA PRO A 18 -9.00 -0.96 5.66
C PRO A 18 -8.48 -1.32 4.26
N HIS A 19 -8.63 -0.46 3.25
CA HIS A 19 -8.12 -0.75 1.89
C HIS A 19 -6.61 -0.54 1.80
N THR A 20 -6.09 0.47 2.47
CA THR A 20 -4.65 0.69 2.67
C THR A 20 -4.03 -0.52 3.34
N TRP A 21 -4.66 -1.01 4.41
CA TRP A 21 -4.22 -2.22 5.10
C TRP A 21 -4.20 -3.46 4.20
N ILE A 22 -5.20 -3.62 3.32
CA ILE A 22 -5.22 -4.72 2.32
C ILE A 22 -4.03 -4.61 1.35
N ILE A 23 -3.70 -3.40 0.88
CA ILE A 23 -2.59 -3.17 -0.04
C ILE A 23 -1.24 -3.43 0.67
N LEU A 24 -1.07 -2.92 1.90
CA LEU A 24 0.12 -3.19 2.72
C LEU A 24 0.31 -4.68 3.00
N LYS A 25 -0.77 -5.43 3.24
CA LYS A 25 -0.70 -6.89 3.39
C LYS A 25 -0.25 -7.58 2.12
N LYS A 26 -0.76 -7.14 0.97
CA LYS A 26 -0.37 -7.67 -0.34
C LYS A 26 1.12 -7.42 -0.59
N MET A 27 1.59 -6.21 -0.30
CA MET A 27 3.00 -5.85 -0.38
C MET A 27 3.90 -6.75 0.48
N CYS A 28 3.55 -6.96 1.75
CA CYS A 28 4.30 -7.86 2.63
C CYS A 28 4.33 -9.30 2.09
N LYS A 29 3.20 -9.77 1.54
CA LYS A 29 3.09 -11.10 0.95
C LYS A 29 4.02 -11.30 -0.25
N GLU A 30 4.20 -10.31 -1.11
CA GLU A 30 5.07 -10.43 -2.29
C GLU A 30 6.56 -10.60 -1.94
N VAL A 31 6.98 -10.14 -0.75
CA VAL A 31 8.36 -10.27 -0.26
C VAL A 31 8.50 -11.32 0.85
N GLY A 32 7.44 -12.08 1.12
CA GLY A 32 7.43 -13.14 2.12
C GLY A 32 7.55 -12.67 3.57
N CYS A 33 7.19 -11.42 3.89
CA CYS A 33 7.16 -10.93 5.27
C CYS A 33 5.73 -10.88 5.83
N ASP A 34 5.61 -10.91 7.16
CA ASP A 34 4.33 -10.73 7.85
C ASP A 34 4.11 -9.24 8.12
N ILE A 35 2.91 -8.74 7.83
CA ILE A 35 2.56 -7.36 8.13
C ILE A 35 2.69 -7.03 9.63
N ALA A 36 2.50 -8.02 10.51
CA ALA A 36 2.64 -7.86 11.95
C ALA A 36 4.09 -7.55 12.40
N THR A 37 5.09 -7.82 11.54
CA THR A 37 6.49 -7.51 11.84
C THR A 37 6.89 -6.09 11.43
N ILE A 38 6.06 -5.40 10.63
CA ILE A 38 6.34 -4.05 10.15
C ILE A 38 5.99 -3.03 11.23
N ASP A 39 6.96 -2.17 11.56
CA ASP A 39 6.74 -1.04 12.46
C ASP A 39 6.32 0.21 11.68
N PHE A 40 5.02 0.33 11.40
CA PHE A 40 4.45 1.50 10.70
C PHE A 40 4.55 2.81 11.49
N SER A 41 5.00 2.77 12.76
CA SER A 41 5.29 3.98 13.54
C SER A 41 6.67 4.57 13.25
N SER A 42 7.54 3.83 12.56
CA SER A 42 8.89 4.25 12.17
C SER A 42 8.89 4.98 10.82
N ASP A 43 9.51 6.16 10.74
CA ASP A 43 9.63 6.90 9.48
C ASP A 43 10.48 6.20 8.42
N THR A 44 11.13 5.07 8.73
CA THR A 44 11.97 4.31 7.80
C THR A 44 11.45 2.88 7.56
N TRP A 45 10.20 2.59 7.90
CA TRP A 45 9.63 1.24 7.80
C TRP A 45 9.67 0.70 6.36
N TYR A 46 9.58 1.57 5.35
CA TYR A 46 9.62 1.19 3.95
C TYR A 46 11.01 0.75 3.45
N TRP A 47 12.07 0.91 4.27
CA TRP A 47 13.42 0.43 3.97
C TRP A 47 13.73 -0.96 4.53
N THR A 48 12.82 -1.57 5.29
CA THR A 48 13.10 -2.85 5.96
C THR A 48 13.05 -4.05 5.03
N HIS A 49 12.48 -3.88 3.83
CA HIS A 49 12.39 -4.89 2.79
C HIS A 49 12.63 -4.25 1.42
N SER A 50 12.79 -5.08 0.40
CA SER A 50 12.92 -4.65 -0.98
C SER A 50 12.06 -5.49 -1.94
N TYR A 51 11.65 -4.86 -3.03
CA TYR A 51 11.09 -5.52 -4.21
C TYR A 51 12.14 -5.59 -5.30
N THR A 52 12.02 -6.56 -6.21
CA THR A 52 12.60 -6.40 -7.54
C THR A 52 11.66 -5.56 -8.41
N GLN A 53 12.17 -4.99 -9.51
CA GLN A 53 11.34 -4.18 -10.42
C GLN A 53 10.12 -4.96 -10.94
N SER A 54 10.30 -6.25 -11.26
CA SER A 54 9.20 -7.15 -11.66
C SER A 54 8.10 -7.29 -10.60
N VAL A 55 8.48 -7.37 -9.32
CA VAL A 55 7.52 -7.45 -8.21
C VAL A 55 6.76 -6.13 -8.05
N GLU A 56 7.44 -4.99 -8.15
CA GLU A 56 6.80 -3.68 -8.09
C GLU A 56 5.80 -3.50 -9.24
N ASP A 57 6.16 -3.87 -10.47
CA ASP A 57 5.27 -3.79 -11.63
C ASP A 57 4.01 -4.67 -11.46
N GLY A 58 4.20 -5.87 -10.93
CA GLY A 58 3.11 -6.78 -10.56
C GLY A 58 2.19 -6.17 -9.50
N LEU A 59 2.77 -5.54 -8.47
CA LEU A 59 2.04 -4.82 -7.43
C LEU A 59 1.27 -3.63 -8.00
N LEU A 60 1.89 -2.78 -8.80
CA LEU A 60 1.25 -1.63 -9.45
C LEU A 60 0.05 -2.07 -10.27
N LYS A 61 0.20 -3.14 -11.06
CA LYS A 61 -0.91 -3.70 -11.83
C LYS A 61 -2.02 -4.21 -10.90
N TRP A 62 -1.67 -4.95 -9.85
CA TRP A 62 -2.63 -5.50 -8.91
C TRP A 62 -3.41 -4.41 -8.17
N VAL A 63 -2.72 -3.38 -7.66
CA VAL A 63 -3.33 -2.24 -6.95
C VAL A 63 -4.23 -1.45 -7.91
N ALA A 64 -3.80 -1.20 -9.14
CA ALA A 64 -4.63 -0.54 -10.14
C ALA A 64 -5.92 -1.33 -10.45
N ASP A 65 -5.81 -2.66 -10.61
CA ASP A 65 -6.95 -3.54 -10.83
C ASP A 65 -7.88 -3.60 -9.59
N TYR A 66 -7.30 -3.61 -8.38
CA TYR A 66 -8.03 -3.57 -7.12
C TYR A 66 -8.82 -2.27 -6.97
N LEU A 67 -8.17 -1.13 -7.22
CA LEU A 67 -8.82 0.19 -7.24
C LEU A 67 -9.89 0.27 -8.33
N TYR A 68 -9.68 -0.31 -9.51
CA TYR A 68 -10.69 -0.29 -10.57
C TYR A 68 -11.95 -1.08 -10.18
N LYS A 69 -11.80 -2.18 -9.43
CA LYS A 69 -12.93 -3.03 -9.03
C LYS A 69 -13.63 -2.57 -7.75
N ASN A 70 -12.95 -1.85 -6.85
CA ASN A 70 -13.48 -1.51 -5.53
C ASN A 70 -13.72 0.00 -5.38
N LYS A 71 -15.00 0.39 -5.27
CA LYS A 71 -15.38 1.82 -5.10
C LYS A 71 -14.89 2.40 -3.78
N ASP A 72 -15.00 1.66 -2.70
CA ASP A 72 -14.61 2.12 -1.37
C ASP A 72 -13.09 2.30 -1.28
N ALA A 73 -12.32 1.41 -1.91
CA ALA A 73 -10.86 1.57 -2.04
C ALA A 73 -10.47 2.85 -2.79
N ARG A 74 -11.21 3.22 -3.85
CA ARG A 74 -10.99 4.49 -4.55
C ARG A 74 -11.31 5.70 -3.68
N LYS A 75 -12.39 5.61 -2.91
CA LYS A 75 -12.79 6.69 -2.00
C LYS A 75 -11.72 6.89 -0.92
N GLU A 76 -11.20 5.80 -0.37
CA GLU A 76 -10.15 5.83 0.65
C GLU A 76 -8.83 6.37 0.09
N LEU A 77 -8.30 5.79 -0.99
CA LEU A 77 -6.95 6.14 -1.48
C LEU A 77 -6.89 7.40 -2.34
N ALA A 78 -7.95 7.70 -3.08
CA ALA A 78 -7.95 8.82 -4.04
C ALA A 78 -8.80 10.00 -3.58
N GLY A 79 -9.57 9.87 -2.49
CA GLY A 79 -10.46 10.91 -1.99
C GLY A 79 -11.62 11.28 -2.94
N PHE A 80 -11.75 10.60 -4.08
CA PHE A 80 -12.75 10.93 -5.08
C PHE A 80 -14.03 10.12 -4.88
N ASN A 81 -15.17 10.81 -4.80
CA ASN A 81 -16.50 10.20 -4.76
C ASN A 81 -17.14 10.08 -6.16
N SER A 82 -16.35 10.30 -7.22
CA SER A 82 -16.85 10.37 -8.59
C SER A 82 -17.25 9.01 -9.14
N THR A 83 -18.41 8.97 -9.80
CA THR A 83 -18.93 7.83 -10.57
C THR A 83 -18.07 7.49 -11.80
N TYR A 84 -17.20 8.42 -12.24
CA TYR A 84 -16.37 8.28 -13.43
C TYR A 84 -14.89 8.14 -13.04
N PHE A 85 -14.43 6.89 -12.93
CA PHE A 85 -13.03 6.55 -12.74
C PHE A 85 -12.54 5.78 -13.97
N THR A 86 -11.40 6.20 -14.52
CA THR A 86 -10.79 5.53 -15.66
C THR A 86 -9.72 4.55 -15.17
N LYS A 87 -9.43 3.52 -15.95
CA LYS A 87 -8.28 2.64 -15.70
C LYS A 87 -6.98 3.43 -15.53
N ARG A 88 -6.82 4.52 -16.29
CA ARG A 88 -5.67 5.43 -16.17
C ARG A 88 -5.58 6.05 -14.78
N ARG A 89 -6.66 6.63 -14.26
CA ARG A 89 -6.67 7.20 -12.90
C ARG A 89 -6.33 6.18 -11.83
N CYS A 90 -6.86 4.95 -11.92
CA CYS A 90 -6.51 3.90 -10.97
C CYS A 90 -5.02 3.53 -11.02
N LYS A 91 -4.41 3.51 -12.22
CA LYS A 91 -2.96 3.32 -12.36
C LYS A 91 -2.17 4.47 -11.76
N ASP A 92 -2.57 5.71 -12.01
CA ASP A 92 -1.89 6.89 -11.47
C ASP A 92 -1.97 6.92 -9.93
N THR A 93 -3.12 6.59 -9.35
CA THR A 93 -3.28 6.43 -7.90
C THR A 93 -2.45 5.28 -7.35
N ALA A 94 -2.40 4.13 -8.04
CA ALA A 94 -1.57 3.01 -7.62
C ALA A 94 -0.08 3.40 -7.60
N LYS A 95 0.40 4.09 -8.63
CA LYS A 95 1.77 4.63 -8.69
C LYS A 95 2.05 5.60 -7.56
N ALA A 96 1.16 6.54 -7.29
CA ALA A 96 1.31 7.47 -6.18
C ALA A 96 1.37 6.74 -4.83
N PHE A 97 0.52 5.72 -4.62
CA PHE A 97 0.53 4.94 -3.38
C PHE A 97 1.85 4.19 -3.20
N ILE A 98 2.29 3.42 -4.20
CA ILE A 98 3.54 2.65 -4.14
C ILE A 98 4.75 3.58 -4.02
N PHE A 99 4.74 4.75 -4.66
CA PHE A 99 5.83 5.72 -4.49
C PHE A 99 5.96 6.24 -3.05
N ASN A 100 4.84 6.42 -2.33
CA ASN A 100 4.85 6.95 -0.96
C ASN A 100 5.05 5.86 0.11
N TYR A 101 4.56 4.65 -0.14
CA TYR A 101 4.47 3.60 0.88
C TYR A 101 5.10 2.27 0.44
N GLY A 102 5.54 2.13 -0.80
CA GLY A 102 6.20 0.93 -1.31
C GLY A 102 7.51 0.65 -0.59
N PHE A 103 7.89 -0.63 -0.48
CA PHE A 103 9.26 -0.97 -0.13
C PHE A 103 10.24 -0.48 -1.20
N LYS A 104 11.51 -0.35 -0.81
CA LYS A 104 12.60 0.01 -1.72
C LYS A 104 12.65 -0.95 -2.92
N VAL A 105 12.93 -0.43 -4.12
CA VAL A 105 13.17 -1.26 -5.31
C VAL A 105 14.66 -1.55 -5.47
N GLU A 106 14.96 -2.78 -5.84
CA GLU A 106 16.28 -3.26 -6.24
C GLU A 106 16.20 -3.72 -7.71
N GLU A 107 17.26 -3.49 -8.48
CA GLU A 107 17.31 -3.88 -9.90
C GLU A 107 17.25 -5.41 -10.01
N ASP A 108 16.53 -5.91 -11.03
CA ASP A 108 16.59 -7.34 -11.38
C ASP A 108 18.01 -7.64 -11.90
N GLU A 109 18.76 -8.54 -11.22
CA GLU A 109 20.09 -9.02 -11.65
C GLU A 109 20.05 -9.80 -12.99
#